data_AF-A0A934U9Z4-F1
#
_entry.id   AF-A0A934U9Z4-F1
#
_cell.length_a   1.000
_cell.length_b   1.000
_cell.length_c   1.000
_cell.angle_alpha   90.00
_cell.angle_beta   90.00
_cell.angle_gamma   90.00
#
_symmetry.space_group_name_H-M   'P 1'
#
loop_
_entity.id
_entity.type
_entity.pdbx_description
1 polymer ?
#
loop_
_entity_poly.entity_id
_entity_poly.type
_entity_poly.pdbx_seq_one_letter_code
_entity_poly.pdbx_strand_id
1 'polypeptide(L)'
;MAVAAGDAQTIGAIRRSLAKWLADAPISEDRACDVLLACYEAMANVVEHAYAGDEPASFELRASRHRANCVLVVTITDHGSWRIPPTDSAGRGRGLLLLSALCDKADIHAEREGTTIELAWDLPNPVR
;
A
#
# COMPACT_ATOMS: atom_id res chain seq x y z
N MET A 1 12.01 5.16 -7.71
CA MET A 1 11.66 5.22 -6.29
C MET A 1 11.85 6.66 -5.87
N ALA A 2 10.81 7.28 -5.37
CA ALA A 2 10.84 8.66 -4.90
C ALA A 2 10.21 8.67 -3.51
N VAL A 3 10.88 9.33 -2.56
CA VAL A 3 10.37 9.53 -1.20
C VAL A 3 9.24 10.55 -1.26
N ALA A 4 8.12 10.21 -0.63
CA ALA A 4 6.93 11.03 -0.50
C ALA A 4 6.70 11.38 0.96
N ALA A 5 6.15 12.56 1.21
CA ALA A 5 5.66 12.95 2.52
C ALA A 5 4.33 12.25 2.85
N GLY A 6 4.13 11.96 4.14
CA GLY A 6 2.93 11.30 4.66
C GLY A 6 1.73 12.20 4.89
N ASP A 7 1.70 13.41 4.32
CA ASP A 7 0.57 14.32 4.48
C ASP A 7 -0.59 13.96 3.53
N ALA A 8 -1.80 14.41 3.88
CA ALA A 8 -3.03 14.08 3.15
C ALA A 8 -3.02 14.57 1.68
N GLN A 9 -2.33 15.68 1.40
CA GLN A 9 -2.25 16.23 0.04
C GLN A 9 -1.40 15.32 -0.85
N THR A 10 -0.25 14.90 -0.34
CA THR A 10 0.70 13.99 -1.01
C THR A 10 0.08 12.61 -1.24
N ILE A 11 -0.54 12.02 -0.20
CA ILE A 11 -1.27 10.74 -0.33
C ILE A 11 -2.37 10.83 -1.39
N GLY A 12 -3.15 11.91 -1.38
CA GLY A 12 -4.18 12.13 -2.40
C GLY A 12 -3.61 12.25 -3.81
N ALA A 13 -2.44 12.87 -3.97
CA ALA A 13 -1.76 12.98 -5.26
C ALA A 13 -1.23 11.62 -5.75
N ILE A 14 -0.63 10.83 -4.86
CA ILE A 14 -0.16 9.46 -5.16
C ILE A 14 -1.33 8.58 -5.61
N ARG A 15 -2.47 8.61 -4.88
CA ARG A 15 -3.66 7.84 -5.26
C ARG A 15 -4.16 8.18 -6.65
N ARG A 16 -4.20 9.48 -7.01
CA ARG A 16 -4.58 9.92 -8.37
C ARG A 16 -3.58 9.46 -9.43
N SER A 17 -2.28 9.54 -9.12
CA SER A 17 -1.21 9.09 -10.02
C SER A 17 -1.30 7.58 -10.28
N LEU A 18 -1.53 6.80 -9.21
CA LEU A 18 -1.72 5.35 -9.29
C LEU A 18 -2.97 5.00 -10.10
N ALA A 19 -4.08 5.71 -9.90
CA ALA A 19 -5.31 5.50 -10.67
C ALA A 19 -5.07 5.73 -12.18
N LYS A 20 -4.36 6.80 -12.53
CA LYS A 20 -3.97 7.07 -13.92
C LYS A 20 -3.08 5.97 -14.50
N TRP A 21 -2.13 5.47 -13.71
CA TRP A 21 -1.24 4.38 -14.14
C TRP A 21 -1.97 3.03 -14.31
N LEU A 22 -2.98 2.76 -13.47
CA LEU A 22 -3.84 1.58 -13.56
C LEU A 22 -4.79 1.63 -14.77
N ALA A 23 -5.19 2.82 -15.23
CA ALA A 23 -6.05 2.97 -16.40
C ALA A 23 -5.44 2.37 -17.68
N ASP A 24 -4.11 2.28 -17.75
CA ASP A 24 -3.38 1.65 -18.86
C ASP A 24 -3.14 0.14 -18.63
N ALA A 25 -3.75 -0.48 -17.61
CA ALA A 25 -3.58 -1.90 -17.25
C ALA A 25 -4.77 -2.74 -17.71
N PRO A 26 -4.56 -4.02 -18.08
CA PRO A 26 -5.65 -4.95 -18.36
C PRO A 26 -6.26 -5.45 -17.03
N ILE A 27 -6.91 -4.55 -16.30
CA ILE A 27 -7.51 -4.79 -14.99
C ILE A 27 -8.97 -4.31 -15.02
N SER A 28 -9.87 -4.99 -14.29
CA SER A 28 -11.25 -4.52 -14.16
C SER A 28 -11.32 -3.27 -13.29
N GLU A 29 -12.39 -2.50 -13.44
CA GLU A 29 -12.64 -1.30 -12.64
C GLU A 29 -12.72 -1.64 -11.14
N ASP A 30 -13.48 -2.68 -10.78
CA ASP A 30 -13.58 -3.17 -9.40
C ASP A 30 -12.20 -3.50 -8.82
N ARG A 31 -11.36 -4.20 -9.57
CA ARG A 31 -10.02 -4.57 -9.10
C ARG A 31 -9.08 -3.36 -9.04
N ALA A 32 -9.23 -2.38 -9.93
CA ALA A 32 -8.51 -1.12 -9.81
C ALA A 32 -8.92 -0.36 -8.54
N CYS A 33 -10.22 -0.35 -8.20
CA CYS A 33 -10.72 0.19 -6.94
C CYS A 33 -10.12 -0.53 -5.73
N ASP A 34 -10.04 -1.86 -5.74
CA ASP A 34 -9.40 -2.64 -4.69
C ASP A 34 -7.94 -2.23 -4.48
N VAL A 35 -7.16 -2.12 -5.57
CA VAL A 35 -5.76 -1.70 -5.52
C VAL A 35 -5.62 -0.30 -4.92
N LEU A 36 -6.45 0.65 -5.36
CA LEU A 36 -6.41 2.03 -4.88
C LEU A 36 -6.77 2.14 -3.40
N LEU A 37 -7.77 1.38 -2.94
CA LEU A 37 -8.17 1.36 -1.54
C LEU A 37 -7.08 0.70 -0.68
N ALA A 38 -6.56 -0.45 -1.09
CA ALA A 38 -5.50 -1.13 -0.35
C ALA A 38 -4.23 -0.28 -0.22
N CYS A 39 -3.82 0.40 -1.31
CA CYS A 39 -2.68 1.31 -1.25
C CYS A 39 -2.94 2.50 -0.32
N TYR A 40 -4.17 3.03 -0.30
CA TYR A 40 -4.55 4.11 0.61
C TYR A 40 -4.48 3.66 2.08
N GLU A 41 -5.04 2.50 2.41
CA GLU A 41 -4.99 1.93 3.76
C GLU A 41 -3.55 1.62 4.19
N ALA A 42 -2.71 1.09 3.29
CA ALA A 42 -1.31 0.84 3.58
C ALA A 42 -0.51 2.13 3.85
N MET A 43 -0.71 3.18 3.03
CA MET A 43 -0.08 4.49 3.28
C MET A 43 -0.59 5.12 4.58
N ALA A 44 -1.88 5.02 4.88
CA ALA A 44 -2.46 5.50 6.13
C ALA A 44 -1.85 4.76 7.34
N ASN A 45 -1.72 3.44 7.25
CA ASN A 45 -1.09 2.64 8.30
C ASN A 45 0.36 3.08 8.57
N VAL A 46 1.15 3.35 7.52
CA VAL A 46 2.51 3.89 7.68
C VAL A 46 2.50 5.20 8.45
N VAL A 47 1.65 6.16 8.05
CA VAL A 47 1.58 7.48 8.69
C VAL A 47 1.11 7.38 10.14
N GLU A 48 0.16 6.49 10.42
CA GLU A 48 -0.41 6.32 11.76
C GLU A 48 0.50 5.52 12.71
N HIS A 49 1.32 4.60 12.21
CA HIS A 49 2.01 3.61 13.03
C HIS A 49 3.53 3.63 12.97
N ALA A 50 4.14 4.11 11.89
CA ALA A 50 5.59 4.13 11.74
C ALA A 50 6.24 5.38 12.36
N TYR A 51 5.52 6.49 12.42
CA TYR A 51 6.00 7.78 12.90
C TYR A 51 5.23 8.23 14.14
N ALA A 52 5.88 8.99 15.02
CA ALA A 52 5.31 9.36 16.31
C ALA A 52 5.36 10.84 16.61
N GLY A 53 4.30 11.34 17.25
CA GLY A 53 4.20 12.75 17.61
C GLY A 53 4.21 13.62 16.35
N ASP A 54 5.12 14.59 16.32
CA ASP A 54 5.26 15.57 15.23
C ASP A 54 6.33 15.18 14.20
N GLU A 55 6.86 13.95 14.25
CA GLU A 55 7.84 13.50 13.25
C GLU A 55 7.21 13.48 11.85
N PRO A 56 7.83 14.14 10.85
CA PRO A 56 7.32 14.11 9.48
C PRO A 56 7.34 12.67 8.94
N ALA A 57 6.16 12.11 8.72
CA ALA A 57 6.05 10.81 8.08
C ALA A 57 6.54 10.87 6.63
N SER A 58 7.24 9.83 6.19
CA SER A 58 7.65 9.68 4.81
C SER A 58 7.66 8.22 4.39
N PHE A 59 7.48 7.98 3.10
CA PHE A 59 7.53 6.63 2.55
C PHE A 59 7.86 6.65 1.07
N GLU A 60 8.24 5.51 0.55
CA GLU A 60 8.40 5.26 -0.87
C GLU A 60 7.30 4.33 -1.35
N LEU A 61 6.67 4.66 -2.48
CA LEU A 61 5.74 3.77 -3.16
C LEU A 61 6.32 3.35 -4.52
N ARG A 62 6.33 2.05 -4.76
CA ARG A 62 6.66 1.46 -6.06
C ARG A 62 5.52 0.56 -6.51
N ALA A 63 5.02 0.80 -7.72
CA ALA A 63 4.07 -0.09 -8.38
C ALA A 63 4.74 -0.71 -9.62
N SER A 64 4.67 -2.02 -9.77
CA SER A 64 5.20 -2.77 -10.91
C SER A 64 4.18 -3.76 -11.46
N ARG A 65 4.17 -3.91 -12.79
CA ARG A 65 3.40 -4.95 -13.49
C ARG A 65 4.37 -5.97 -14.07
N HIS A 66 4.27 -7.19 -13.59
CA HIS A 66 5.04 -8.31 -14.07
C HIS A 66 4.22 -9.02 -15.16
N ARG A 67 4.46 -8.65 -16.42
CA ARG A 67 3.69 -9.18 -17.57
C ARG A 67 3.86 -10.68 -17.77
N ALA A 68 5.01 -11.25 -17.39
CA ALA A 68 5.32 -12.67 -17.64
C ALA A 68 4.47 -13.63 -16.79
N ASN A 69 4.13 -13.23 -15.56
CA ASN A 69 3.31 -14.00 -14.62
C ASN A 69 1.95 -13.35 -14.35
N CYS A 70 1.63 -12.25 -15.04
CA CYS A 70 0.38 -11.49 -14.87
C CYS A 70 0.15 -11.04 -13.43
N VAL A 71 1.17 -10.50 -12.75
CA VAL A 71 1.04 -10.02 -11.37
C VAL A 71 1.27 -8.51 -11.31
N LEU A 72 0.43 -7.82 -10.54
CA LEU A 72 0.66 -6.44 -10.11
C LEU A 72 1.19 -6.45 -8.68
N VAL A 73 2.31 -5.77 -8.45
CA VAL A 73 2.91 -5.62 -7.11
C VAL A 73 2.97 -4.14 -6.76
N VAL A 74 2.55 -3.80 -5.55
CA VAL A 74 2.79 -2.51 -4.94
C VAL A 74 3.59 -2.71 -3.65
N THR A 75 4.71 -2.01 -3.56
CA THR A 75 5.57 -2.00 -2.38
C THR A 75 5.55 -0.59 -1.78
N ILE A 76 5.27 -0.51 -0.48
CA ILE A 76 5.35 0.72 0.30
C ILE A 76 6.41 0.50 1.37
N THR A 77 7.43 1.35 1.39
CA THR A 77 8.53 1.27 2.35
C THR A 77 8.61 2.57 3.14
N ASP A 78 8.61 2.48 4.46
CA ASP A 78 8.92 3.59 5.35
C ASP A 78 10.22 3.33 6.13
N HIS A 79 10.74 4.39 6.75
CA HIS A 79 11.93 4.33 7.61
C HIS A 79 11.61 4.71 9.05
N GLY A 80 10.32 4.62 9.43
CA GLY A 80 9.87 4.83 10.78
C GLY A 80 10.11 3.61 11.65
N SER A 81 9.76 3.72 12.93
CA SER A 81 9.76 2.58 13.84
C SER A 81 8.33 2.10 14.00
N TRP A 82 7.97 1.00 13.32
CA TRP A 82 6.63 0.44 13.42
C TRP A 82 6.27 0.07 14.85
N ARG A 83 5.24 0.73 15.39
CA ARG A 83 4.72 0.43 16.72
C ARG A 83 3.55 -0.51 16.58
N ILE A 84 3.76 -1.79 16.89
CA ILE A 84 2.67 -2.75 17.05
C ILE A 84 1.80 -2.22 18.21
N PRO A 85 0.54 -1.85 17.98
CA PRO A 85 -0.34 -1.40 19.05
C PRO A 85 -0.60 -2.56 20.01
N PRO A 86 -0.78 -2.30 21.33
CA PRO A 86 -1.24 -3.34 22.24
C PRO A 86 -2.58 -3.91 21.78
N THR A 87 -2.74 -5.23 21.95
CA THR A 87 -3.80 -6.10 21.40
C THR A 87 -5.24 -5.73 21.78
N ASP A 88 -5.44 -4.76 22.67
CA ASP A 88 -6.73 -4.41 23.29
C ASP A 88 -7.44 -3.16 22.75
N SER A 89 -6.97 -2.61 21.62
CA SER A 89 -7.61 -1.44 21.01
C SER A 89 -8.79 -1.86 20.12
N ALA A 90 -9.98 -2.01 20.73
CA ALA A 90 -11.26 -2.27 20.07
C ALA A 90 -11.53 -1.25 18.94
N GLY A 91 -11.11 -1.56 17.71
CA GLY A 91 -11.31 -0.74 16.52
C GLY A 91 -10.08 -0.53 15.63
N ARG A 92 -8.85 -0.68 16.15
CA ARG A 92 -7.60 -0.52 15.37
C ARG A 92 -7.00 -1.89 15.04
N GLY A 93 -6.78 -2.14 13.75
CA GLY A 93 -6.51 -3.48 13.19
C GLY A 93 -7.38 -3.80 11.97
N ARG A 94 -8.40 -2.98 11.69
CA ARG A 94 -9.21 -3.10 10.46
C ARG A 94 -8.41 -2.84 9.20
N GLY A 95 -7.46 -1.92 9.20
CA GLY A 95 -6.63 -1.62 8.02
C GLY A 95 -5.90 -2.86 7.49
N LEU A 96 -5.28 -3.64 8.39
CA LEU A 96 -4.62 -4.89 8.02
C LEU A 96 -5.61 -5.98 7.57
N LEU A 97 -6.77 -6.06 8.20
CA LEU A 97 -7.85 -6.96 7.78
C LEU A 97 -8.40 -6.57 6.39
N LEU A 98 -8.50 -5.27 6.10
CA LEU A 98 -8.91 -4.75 4.79
C LEU A 98 -7.89 -5.10 3.72
N LEU A 99 -6.58 -4.97 3.99
CA LEU A 99 -5.55 -5.40 3.05
C LEU A 99 -5.76 -6.87 2.65
N SER A 100 -5.97 -7.77 3.63
CA SER A 100 -6.20 -9.20 3.34
C SER A 100 -7.47 -9.50 2.54
N ALA A 101 -8.46 -8.60 2.55
CA ALA A 101 -9.69 -8.73 1.77
C ALA A 101 -9.57 -8.12 0.36
N LEU A 102 -8.68 -7.14 0.20
CA LEU A 102 -8.55 -6.35 -1.03
C LEU A 102 -7.43 -6.85 -1.95
N CYS A 103 -6.48 -7.65 -1.45
CA CYS A 103 -5.37 -8.19 -2.23
C CYS A 103 -5.29 -9.71 -2.17
N ASP A 104 -4.69 -10.31 -3.18
CA ASP A 104 -4.49 -11.76 -3.25
C ASP A 104 -3.33 -12.19 -2.34
N LYS A 105 -2.36 -11.29 -2.11
CA LYS A 105 -1.25 -11.48 -1.18
C LYS A 105 -0.86 -10.16 -0.52
N ALA A 106 -0.73 -10.19 0.82
CA ALA A 106 -0.16 -9.09 1.61
C ALA A 106 0.94 -9.64 2.52
N ASP A 107 2.14 -9.09 2.37
CA ASP A 107 3.26 -9.35 3.28
C ASP A 107 3.69 -8.05 3.94
N ILE A 108 3.93 -8.10 5.25
CA ILE A 108 4.39 -6.95 6.03
C ILE A 108 5.66 -7.35 6.76
N HIS A 109 6.74 -6.67 6.41
CA HIS A 109 8.06 -6.84 6.99
C HIS A 109 8.37 -5.61 7.82
N ALA A 110 8.11 -5.70 9.12
CA ALA A 110 8.46 -4.65 10.09
C ALA A 110 9.79 -4.97 10.74
N GLU A 111 10.77 -4.10 10.55
CA GLU A 111 12.09 -4.17 11.18
C GLU A 111 12.36 -2.90 12.02
N ARG A 112 13.51 -2.85 12.71
CA ARG A 112 13.88 -1.68 13.51
C ARG A 112 14.10 -0.41 12.68
N GLU A 113 14.46 -0.59 11.42
CA GLU A 113 14.85 0.50 10.50
C GLU A 113 13.71 0.97 9.59
N GLY A 114 12.53 0.34 9.67
CA GLY A 114 11.42 0.63 8.77
C GLY A 114 10.41 -0.49 8.64
N THR A 115 9.36 -0.20 7.90
CA THR A 115 8.37 -1.21 7.47
C THR A 115 8.35 -1.29 5.96
N THR A 116 8.25 -2.50 5.44
CA THR A 116 7.90 -2.73 4.04
C THR A 116 6.58 -3.49 3.97
N ILE A 117 5.61 -2.91 3.29
CA ILE A 117 4.32 -3.52 2.97
C ILE A 117 4.35 -3.89 1.48
N GLU A 118 4.25 -5.18 1.18
CA GLU A 118 4.12 -5.70 -0.19
C GLU A 118 2.70 -6.21 -0.40
N LEU A 119 2.03 -5.67 -1.41
CA LEU A 119 0.69 -6.05 -1.83
C LEU A 119 0.73 -6.58 -3.26
N ALA A 120 0.09 -7.71 -3.53
CA ALA A 120 0.04 -8.29 -4.86
C ALA A 120 -1.37 -8.70 -5.27
N TRP A 121 -1.60 -8.60 -6.59
CA TRP A 121 -2.82 -9.01 -7.26
C TRP A 121 -2.50 -9.82 -8.50
N ASP A 122 -3.16 -10.95 -8.64
CA ASP A 122 -3.18 -11.73 -9.86
C ASP A 122 -4.08 -11.01 -10.88
N LEU A 123 -3.47 -10.63 -12.00
CA LEU A 123 -4.16 -10.03 -13.13
C LEU A 123 -4.67 -11.14 -14.06
N PRO A 124 -5.80 -10.92 -14.73
CA PRO A 124 -6.25 -11.84 -15.76
C PRO A 124 -5.17 -11.98 -16.83
N ASN A 125 -4.84 -13.24 -17.16
CA ASN A 125 -3.94 -13.52 -18.27
C ASN A 125 -4.60 -12.99 -19.55
N PRO A 126 -3.96 -12.08 -20.30
CA PRO A 126 -4.48 -11.70 -21.60
C PRO A 126 -4.43 -12.94 -22.49
N VAL A 127 -5.58 -13.60 -22.65
CA VAL A 127 -5.74 -14.66 -23.64
C VAL A 127 -5.24 -14.10 -24.97
N ARG A 128 -4.24 -14.75 -25.56
CA ARG A 128 -3.59 -14.35 -26.81
C ARG A 128 -4.58 -14.13 -27.94
#